data_AF-A0A3D8L099-F1
#
_entry.id   AF-A0A3D8L099-F1
#
_cell.length_a   1.000
_cell.length_b   1.000
_cell.length_c   1.000
_cell.angle_alpha   90.00
_cell.angle_beta   90.00
_cell.angle_gamma   90.00
#
_symmetry.space_group_name_H-M   'P 1'
#
loop_
_entity.id
_entity.type
_entity.pdbx_description
1 polymer ?
#
loop_
_entity_poly.entity_id
_entity_poly.type
_entity_poly.pdbx_seq_one_letter_code
_entity_poly.pdbx_strand_id
1 'polypeptide(L)'
;MKSKIISHILACIVGTLVIYGLLKLESFIHRVRNESYDEELKELAEFMISDIVLLILFFAAFASIQFILVKPVFSYLTKQGSLNKQNLVYTWLVFSLSTGLFFGIFFGDMRLGIKDVIESIGLGVAMFLVYYSINFITYFKLIK
;
A
#
# COMPACT_ATOMS: atom_id res chain seq x y z
N MET A 1 24.15 -4.99 -9.51
CA MET A 1 22.81 -5.59 -9.71
C MET A 1 22.21 -6.18 -8.43
N LYS A 2 22.94 -7.01 -7.66
CA LYS A 2 22.43 -7.62 -6.42
C LYS A 2 22.01 -6.59 -5.34
N SER A 3 22.77 -5.50 -5.15
CA SER A 3 22.40 -4.47 -4.15
C SER A 3 21.08 -3.75 -4.47
N LYS A 4 20.80 -3.46 -5.76
CA LYS A 4 19.56 -2.78 -6.17
C LYS A 4 18.31 -3.64 -5.91
N ILE A 5 18.37 -4.95 -6.18
CA ILE A 5 17.24 -5.86 -5.92
C ILE A 5 16.95 -5.96 -4.42
N ILE A 6 17.99 -6.08 -3.60
CA ILE A 6 17.85 -6.13 -2.13
C ILE A 6 17.21 -4.84 -1.60
N SER A 7 17.63 -3.66 -2.11
CA SER A 7 17.00 -2.39 -1.73
C SER A 7 15.52 -2.33 -2.08
N HIS A 8 15.09 -2.90 -3.21
CA HIS A 8 13.66 -2.96 -3.55
C HIS A 8 12.88 -3.90 -2.65
N ILE A 9 13.44 -5.06 -2.32
CA ILE A 9 12.81 -6.00 -1.38
C ILE A 9 12.66 -5.34 0.00
N LEU A 10 13.71 -4.68 0.48
CA LEU A 10 13.67 -3.94 1.75
C LEU A 10 12.64 -2.81 1.73
N ALA A 11 12.54 -2.06 0.63
CA ALA A 11 11.52 -1.02 0.50
C ALA A 11 10.09 -1.60 0.52
N CYS A 12 9.87 -2.76 -0.11
CA CYS A 12 8.59 -3.47 -0.02
C CYS A 12 8.29 -3.93 1.40
N ILE A 13 9.28 -4.47 2.12
CA ILE A 13 9.12 -4.89 3.52
C ILE A 13 8.76 -3.68 4.38
N VAL A 14 9.52 -2.59 4.30
CA VAL A 14 9.29 -1.36 5.08
C VAL A 14 7.92 -0.76 4.74
N GLY A 15 7.56 -0.67 3.46
CA GLY A 15 6.25 -0.17 3.05
C GLY A 15 5.09 -1.02 3.59
N THR A 16 5.26 -2.34 3.60
CA THR A 16 4.25 -3.27 4.15
C THR A 16 4.10 -3.09 5.66
N LEU A 17 5.22 -2.98 6.39
CA LEU A 17 5.20 -2.75 7.83
C LEU A 17 4.57 -1.40 8.20
N VAL A 18 4.84 -0.35 7.43
CA VAL A 18 4.24 0.98 7.66
C VAL A 18 2.74 0.94 7.44
N ILE A 19 2.26 0.33 6.33
CA ILE A 19 0.83 0.14 6.09
C ILE A 19 0.19 -0.65 7.23
N TYR A 20 0.78 -1.77 7.61
CA TYR A 20 0.24 -2.61 8.67
C TYR A 20 0.19 -1.87 10.01
N GLY A 21 1.23 -1.08 10.31
CA GLY A 21 1.27 -0.22 11.49
C GLY A 21 0.15 0.83 11.48
N LEU A 22 -0.14 1.44 10.33
CA LEU A 22 -1.27 2.38 10.18
C LEU A 22 -2.62 1.70 10.45
N LEU A 23 -2.84 0.51 9.87
CA LEU A 23 -4.06 -0.28 10.11
C LEU A 23 -4.22 -0.68 11.58
N LYS A 24 -3.14 -1.08 12.26
CA LYS A 24 -3.18 -1.41 13.68
C LYS A 24 -3.37 -0.17 14.56
N LEU A 25 -2.82 0.98 14.19
CA LEU A 25 -3.04 2.24 14.89
C LEU A 25 -4.50 2.67 14.82
N GLU A 26 -5.12 2.56 13.65
CA GLU A 26 -6.56 2.81 13.47
C GLU A 26 -7.41 1.87 14.32
N SER A 27 -7.10 0.56 14.28
CA SER A 27 -7.75 -0.45 15.12
C SER A 27 -7.61 -0.14 16.62
N PHE A 28 -6.44 0.33 17.05
CA PHE A 28 -6.19 0.74 18.43
C PHE A 28 -7.01 1.99 18.81
N ILE A 29 -7.07 3.01 17.96
CA ILE A 29 -7.87 4.21 18.21
C ILE A 29 -9.35 3.85 18.35
N HIS A 30 -9.87 2.96 17.49
CA HIS A 30 -11.24 2.48 17.59
C HIS A 30 -11.51 1.70 18.88
N ARG A 31 -10.57 0.83 19.29
CA ARG A 31 -10.66 0.09 20.54
C ARG A 31 -10.69 0.98 21.78
N VAL A 32 -9.89 2.05 21.80
CA VAL A 32 -9.88 3.01 22.92
C VAL A 32 -11.16 3.83 22.96
N ARG A 33 -11.79 4.07 21.80
CA ARG A 33 -12.98 4.92 21.68
C ARG A 33 -14.29 4.18 21.89
N ASN A 34 -14.31 2.85 21.73
CA ASN A 34 -15.53 2.05 21.75
C ASN A 34 -15.36 0.79 22.61
N GLU A 35 -16.00 0.77 23.78
CA GLU A 35 -15.85 -0.32 24.77
C GLU A 35 -16.41 -1.67 24.27
N SER A 36 -17.35 -1.68 23.31
CA SER A 36 -17.94 -2.90 22.72
C SER A 36 -17.08 -3.55 21.62
N TYR A 37 -16.03 -2.87 21.17
CA TYR A 37 -15.25 -3.30 20.00
C TYR A 37 -14.58 -4.69 20.18
N ASP A 38 -14.23 -5.04 21.41
CA ASP A 38 -13.65 -6.34 21.75
C ASP A 38 -14.67 -7.49 21.73
N GLU A 39 -15.95 -7.19 21.94
CA GLU A 39 -17.03 -8.18 21.84
C GLU A 39 -17.41 -8.42 20.37
N GLU A 40 -17.48 -7.36 19.56
CA GLU A 40 -17.71 -7.43 18.11
C GLU A 40 -16.59 -8.20 17.38
N LEU A 41 -15.33 -8.01 17.78
CA LEU A 41 -14.19 -8.75 17.24
C LEU A 41 -14.23 -10.25 17.59
N LYS A 42 -14.79 -10.61 18.75
CA LYS A 42 -14.92 -12.02 19.17
C LYS A 42 -15.98 -12.76 18.38
N GLU A 43 -17.07 -12.11 17.99
CA GLU A 43 -18.07 -12.71 17.10
C GLU A 43 -17.51 -12.93 15.68
N LEU A 44 -16.61 -12.07 15.22
CA LEU A 44 -15.92 -12.21 13.92
C LEU A 44 -14.71 -13.18 13.96
N ALA A 45 -14.38 -13.74 15.13
CA ALA A 45 -13.16 -14.52 15.34
C ALA A 45 -13.12 -15.87 14.58
N GLU A 46 -14.26 -16.39 14.11
CA GLU A 46 -14.29 -17.64 13.32
C GLU A 46 -13.56 -17.53 11.97
N PHE A 47 -13.34 -16.32 11.46
CA PHE A 47 -12.61 -16.06 10.21
C PHE A 47 -11.29 -15.30 10.41
N MET A 48 -10.76 -15.24 11.63
CA MET A 48 -9.54 -14.48 11.92
C MET A 48 -8.32 -15.05 11.18
N ILE A 49 -8.01 -14.46 10.03
CA ILE A 49 -6.71 -14.63 9.36
C ILE A 49 -5.66 -14.10 10.33
N SER A 50 -4.67 -14.95 10.67
CA SER A 50 -3.55 -14.54 11.51
C SER A 50 -2.90 -13.27 10.93
N ASP A 51 -2.57 -12.30 11.79
CA ASP A 51 -1.86 -11.07 11.41
C ASP A 51 -0.60 -11.34 10.56
N ILE A 52 0.09 -12.46 10.81
CA ILE A 52 1.26 -12.89 10.02
C ILE A 52 0.85 -13.27 8.60
N VAL A 53 -0.25 -13.99 8.44
CA VAL A 53 -0.79 -14.38 7.13
C VAL A 53 -1.25 -13.15 6.36
N LEU A 54 -1.92 -12.20 7.04
CA LEU A 54 -2.32 -10.93 6.45
C LEU A 54 -1.10 -10.13 5.97
N LEU A 55 -0.05 -10.02 6.78
CA LEU A 55 1.22 -9.37 6.42
C LEU A 55 1.88 -10.02 5.20
N ILE A 56 1.91 -11.35 5.14
CA ILE A 56 2.48 -12.09 4.01
C ILE A 56 1.66 -11.86 2.74
N LEU A 57 0.33 -11.89 2.81
CA LEU A 57 -0.56 -11.63 1.67
C LEU A 57 -0.39 -10.20 1.15
N PHE A 58 -0.35 -9.22 2.05
CA PHE A 58 -0.08 -7.82 1.72
C PHE A 58 1.29 -7.66 1.07
N PHE A 59 2.33 -8.26 1.65
CA PHE A 59 3.67 -8.24 1.08
C PHE A 59 3.70 -8.87 -0.32
N ALA A 60 3.10 -10.04 -0.50
CA ALA A 60 3.09 -10.75 -1.77
C ALA A 60 2.35 -9.95 -2.86
N ALA A 61 1.18 -9.41 -2.56
CA ALA A 61 0.41 -8.58 -3.47
C ALA A 61 1.22 -7.34 -3.90
N PHE A 62 1.82 -6.63 -2.94
CA PHE A 62 2.52 -5.38 -3.25
C PHE A 62 3.90 -5.59 -3.87
N ALA A 63 4.63 -6.63 -3.46
CA ALA A 63 5.85 -7.03 -4.14
C ALA A 63 5.56 -7.36 -5.60
N SER A 64 4.44 -8.03 -5.89
CA SER A 64 4.04 -8.35 -7.26
C SER A 64 3.83 -7.08 -8.08
N ILE A 65 3.08 -6.10 -7.55
CA ILE A 65 2.88 -4.81 -8.23
C ILE A 65 4.22 -4.08 -8.44
N GLN A 66 5.09 -4.07 -7.43
CA GLN A 66 6.40 -3.41 -7.52
C GLN A 66 7.28 -4.00 -8.62
N PHE A 67 7.37 -5.34 -8.70
CA PHE A 67 8.27 -6.01 -9.64
C PHE A 67 7.69 -6.17 -11.05
N ILE A 68 6.36 -6.26 -11.18
CA ILE A 68 5.67 -6.46 -12.47
C ILE A 68 5.34 -5.13 -13.15
N LEU A 69 4.96 -4.10 -12.39
CA LEU A 69 4.50 -2.83 -12.96
C LEU A 69 5.50 -1.69 -12.73
N VAL A 70 5.82 -1.40 -11.47
CA VAL A 70 6.59 -0.19 -11.14
C VAL A 70 8.00 -0.27 -11.70
N LYS A 71 8.73 -1.35 -11.42
CA LYS A 71 10.13 -1.50 -11.87
C LYS A 71 10.28 -1.47 -13.40
N PRO A 72 9.46 -2.18 -14.20
CA PRO A 72 9.56 -2.11 -15.66
C PRO A 72 9.25 -0.72 -16.22
N VAL A 73 8.20 -0.06 -15.71
CA VAL A 73 7.86 1.32 -16.11
C VAL A 73 9.01 2.27 -15.81
N PHE A 74 9.63 2.16 -14.63
CA PHE A 74 10.81 2.93 -14.28
C PHE A 74 11.99 2.68 -15.19
N SER A 75 12.30 1.41 -15.44
CA SER A 75 13.40 1.05 -16.34
C SER A 75 13.16 1.57 -17.75
N TYR A 76 11.92 1.59 -18.22
CA TYR A 76 11.56 2.12 -19.53
C TYR A 76 11.76 3.64 -19.59
N LEU A 77 11.21 4.37 -18.62
CA LEU A 77 11.37 5.83 -18.52
C LEU A 77 12.84 6.26 -18.40
N THR A 78 13.64 5.48 -17.68
CA THR A 78 15.09 5.72 -17.54
C THR A 78 15.80 5.56 -18.89
N LYS A 79 15.49 4.49 -19.62
CA LYS A 79 16.11 4.18 -20.92
C LYS A 79 15.79 5.23 -21.99
N GLN A 80 14.63 5.87 -21.91
CA GLN A 80 14.26 6.94 -22.84
C GLN A 80 14.88 8.31 -22.51
N GLY A 81 15.68 8.43 -21.46
CA GLY A 81 16.21 9.73 -21.01
C GLY A 81 15.13 10.70 -20.49
N SER A 82 13.90 10.21 -20.34
CA SER A 82 12.73 10.99 -19.92
C SER A 82 12.61 11.14 -18.41
N LEU A 83 13.59 10.64 -17.64
CA LEU A 83 13.48 10.55 -16.18
C LEU A 83 13.86 11.89 -15.53
N ASN A 84 12.97 12.87 -15.68
CA ASN A 84 13.00 14.11 -14.93
C ASN A 84 12.20 13.95 -13.61
N LYS A 85 12.40 14.87 -12.65
CA LYS A 85 11.70 14.84 -11.35
C LYS A 85 10.17 14.85 -11.52
N GLN A 86 9.67 15.51 -12.57
CA GLN A 86 8.24 15.61 -12.86
C GLN A 86 7.64 14.26 -13.25
N ASN A 87 8.27 13.53 -14.17
CA ASN A 87 7.82 12.21 -14.63
C ASN A 87 7.88 11.17 -13.50
N LEU A 88 8.85 11.30 -12.59
CA LEU A 88 8.89 10.55 -11.33
C LEU A 88 7.64 10.83 -10.47
N VAL A 89 7.31 12.09 -10.23
CA VAL A 89 6.14 12.49 -9.43
C VAL A 89 4.83 12.05 -10.11
N TYR A 90 4.72 12.19 -11.44
CA TYR A 90 3.54 11.73 -12.18
C TYR A 90 3.39 10.22 -12.10
N THR A 91 4.47 9.46 -12.27
CA THR A 91 4.44 8.01 -12.14
C THR A 91 4.03 7.61 -10.71
N TRP A 92 4.55 8.30 -9.70
CA TRP A 92 4.17 8.09 -8.30
C TRP A 92 2.69 8.33 -8.05
N LEU A 93 2.15 9.46 -8.52
CA LEU A 93 0.75 9.82 -8.37
C LEU A 93 -0.16 8.83 -9.10
N VAL A 94 0.14 8.51 -10.36
CA VAL A 94 -0.68 7.61 -11.18
C VAL A 94 -0.74 6.22 -10.55
N PHE A 95 0.39 5.67 -10.09
CA PHE A 95 0.39 4.36 -9.42
C PHE A 95 -0.39 4.42 -8.11
N SER A 96 -0.15 5.43 -7.26
CA SER A 96 -0.82 5.54 -5.96
C SER A 96 -2.33 5.70 -6.10
N LEU A 97 -2.78 6.54 -7.03
CA LEU A 97 -4.19 6.79 -7.28
C LEU A 97 -4.85 5.58 -7.92
N SER A 98 -4.26 4.98 -8.96
CA SER A 98 -4.88 3.84 -9.64
C SER A 98 -5.00 2.61 -8.75
N THR A 99 -3.97 2.27 -7.97
CA THR A 99 -4.06 1.13 -7.05
C THR A 99 -4.92 1.44 -5.83
N GLY A 100 -4.89 2.68 -5.32
CA GLY A 100 -5.75 3.12 -4.24
C GLY A 100 -7.24 3.12 -4.59
N LEU A 101 -7.57 3.62 -5.78
CA LEU A 101 -8.94 3.54 -6.31
C LEU A 101 -9.37 2.10 -6.54
N PHE A 102 -8.52 1.27 -7.16
CA PHE A 102 -8.84 -0.14 -7.39
C PHE A 102 -9.09 -0.87 -6.07
N PHE A 103 -8.21 -0.71 -5.09
CA PHE A 103 -8.37 -1.31 -3.77
C PHE A 103 -9.62 -0.80 -3.06
N GLY A 104 -9.83 0.52 -3.01
CA GLY A 104 -10.98 1.10 -2.34
C GLY A 104 -12.32 0.72 -2.96
N ILE A 105 -12.40 0.54 -4.28
CA ILE A 105 -13.61 0.07 -4.96
C ILE A 105 -13.84 -1.43 -4.70
N PHE A 106 -12.77 -2.24 -4.69
CA PHE A 106 -12.89 -3.69 -4.55
C PHE A 106 -13.19 -4.12 -3.11
N PHE A 107 -12.69 -3.37 -2.13
CA PHE A 107 -12.90 -3.61 -0.70
C PHE A 107 -13.98 -2.73 -0.08
N GLY A 108 -14.40 -1.67 -0.76
CA GLY A 108 -15.51 -0.84 -0.31
C GLY A 108 -16.82 -1.62 -0.42
N ASP A 109 -17.48 -1.85 0.72
CA ASP A 109 -18.77 -2.53 0.71
C ASP A 109 -19.88 -1.57 0.27
N MET A 110 -20.31 -1.70 -0.98
CA MET A 110 -21.42 -0.91 -1.54
C MET A 110 -22.73 -1.10 -0.77
N ARG A 111 -22.87 -2.16 0.05
CA ARG A 111 -24.05 -2.40 0.87
C ARG A 111 -24.11 -1.51 2.11
N LEU A 112 -22.96 -1.02 2.59
CA LEU A 112 -22.87 -0.10 3.73
C LEU A 112 -23.22 1.34 3.34
N GLY A 113 -22.99 1.70 2.06
CA GLY A 113 -23.43 2.95 1.46
C GLY A 113 -22.31 3.66 0.70
N ILE A 114 -22.66 4.69 -0.09
CA ILE A 114 -21.69 5.44 -0.91
C ILE A 114 -20.62 6.12 -0.05
N LYS A 115 -20.97 6.52 1.17
CA LYS A 115 -20.04 7.18 2.09
C LYS A 115 -18.89 6.26 2.50
N ASP A 116 -19.18 5.01 2.86
CA ASP A 116 -18.17 4.03 3.25
C ASP A 116 -17.26 3.63 2.08
N VAL A 117 -17.81 3.59 0.86
CA VAL A 117 -17.01 3.39 -0.36
C VAL A 117 -16.04 4.55 -0.58
N ILE A 118 -16.48 5.80 -0.41
CA ILE A 118 -15.61 6.98 -0.52
C ILE A 118 -14.52 6.97 0.54
N GLU A 119 -14.85 6.61 1.78
CA GLU A 119 -13.89 6.49 2.88
C GLU A 119 -12.86 5.37 2.62
N SER A 120 -13.31 4.22 2.10
CA SER A 120 -12.46 3.10 1.69
C SER A 120 -11.50 3.47 0.55
N ILE A 121 -11.98 4.26 -0.42
CA ILE A 121 -11.15 4.83 -1.50
C ILE A 121 -10.13 5.81 -0.93
N GLY A 122 -10.55 6.72 -0.06
CA GLY A 122 -9.65 7.68 0.59
C GLY A 122 -8.52 6.98 1.35
N LEU A 123 -8.88 5.98 2.15
CA LEU A 123 -7.94 5.17 2.92
C LEU A 123 -7.00 4.37 2.02
N GLY A 124 -7.54 3.73 0.97
CA GLY A 124 -6.75 3.04 -0.05
C GLY A 124 -5.72 3.98 -0.68
N VAL A 125 -6.16 5.12 -1.23
CA VAL A 125 -5.26 6.11 -1.84
C VAL A 125 -4.19 6.60 -0.84
N ALA A 126 -4.57 6.90 0.40
CA ALA A 126 -3.61 7.33 1.42
C ALA A 126 -2.55 6.26 1.71
N MET A 127 -2.97 5.00 1.87
CA MET A 127 -2.06 3.87 2.09
C MET A 127 -1.07 3.70 0.93
N PHE A 128 -1.55 3.77 -0.32
CA PHE A 128 -0.67 3.61 -1.48
C PHE A 128 0.24 4.81 -1.72
N LEU A 129 -0.21 6.03 -1.41
CA LEU A 129 0.66 7.21 -1.42
C LEU A 129 1.86 7.01 -0.49
N VAL A 130 1.62 6.52 0.73
CA VAL A 130 2.69 6.22 1.71
C VAL A 130 3.59 5.10 1.21
N TYR A 131 3.00 3.99 0.75
CA TYR A 131 3.75 2.82 0.27
C TYR A 131 4.66 3.16 -0.91
N TYR A 132 4.14 3.84 -1.93
CA TYR A 132 4.95 4.22 -3.08
C TYR A 132 5.92 5.34 -2.74
N SER A 133 5.65 6.22 -1.79
CA SER A 133 6.64 7.22 -1.36
C SER A 133 7.93 6.56 -0.88
N ILE A 134 7.84 5.53 -0.02
CA ILE A 134 9.00 4.78 0.50
C ILE A 134 9.77 4.12 -0.65
N ASN A 135 9.05 3.53 -1.60
CA ASN A 135 9.63 2.87 -2.75
C ASN A 135 10.29 3.85 -3.72
N PHE A 136 9.65 4.98 -4.01
CA PHE A 136 10.15 6.00 -4.94
C PHE A 136 11.35 6.76 -4.37
N ILE A 137 11.38 7.05 -3.06
CA ILE A 137 12.55 7.61 -2.39
C ILE A 137 13.74 6.66 -2.54
N THR A 138 13.52 5.35 -2.42
CA THR A 138 14.56 4.34 -2.61
C THR A 138 15.04 4.32 -4.06
N TYR A 139 14.14 4.40 -5.05
CA TYR A 139 14.52 4.53 -6.47
C TYR A 139 15.33 5.80 -6.76
N PHE A 140 14.90 6.94 -6.23
CA PHE A 140 15.58 8.22 -6.43
C PHE A 140 17.02 8.20 -5.88
N LYS A 141 17.23 7.57 -4.73
CA LYS A 141 18.56 7.37 -4.14
C LYS A 141 19.46 6.43 -4.95
N LEU A 142 18.90 5.51 -5.73
CA LEU A 142 19.64 4.52 -6.53
C LEU A 142 19.95 4.96 -7.98
N ILE A 143 19.34 6.07 -8.42
CA ILE A 143 19.53 6.67 -9.75
C ILE A 143 20.58 7.79 -9.71
N LYS A 144 20.78 8.46 -8.57
CA LYS A 144 21.97 9.28 -8.30
C LYS A 144 23.21 8.40 -8.15
#